data_AF-A0A7X2PTN8-F1
#
_entry.id   AF-A0A7X2PTN8-F1
#
_cell.length_a   1.000
_cell.length_b   1.000
_cell.length_c   1.000
_cell.angle_alpha   90.00
_cell.angle_beta   90.00
_cell.angle_gamma   90.00
#
_symmetry.space_group_name_H-M   'P 1'
#
loop_
_entity.id
_entity.type
_entity.pdbx_description
1 polymer ?
#
loop_
_entity_poly.entity_id
_entity_poly.type
_entity_poly.pdbx_seq_one_letter_code
_entity_poly.pdbx_strand_id
1 'polypeptide(L)'
;MKQDQMSMAASIESRVPFLDHPFVEFSTRVPASLKLRGANGKYLIKRVAESLLPHPIVHRKKMGFPTPLRLWLRDARVQPLLDRLTDRNGFLASVVDASAVRTLLERHRSGQLDGTDRLWRLLNLHLWGEVFIAKRRDPRETLLGAAARV
;
A
#
# COMPACT_ATOMS: atom_id res chain seq x y z
N MET A 1 -1.95 -10.77 4.76
CA MET A 1 -2.70 -9.87 5.66
C MET A 1 -3.64 -8.93 4.91
N LYS A 2 -3.18 -8.04 4.00
CA LYS A 2 -4.08 -7.12 3.27
C LYS A 2 -5.22 -7.81 2.52
N GLN A 3 -4.93 -8.86 1.75
CA GLN A 3 -5.95 -9.58 0.96
C GLN A 3 -7.04 -10.20 1.83
N ASP A 4 -6.65 -10.91 2.89
CA ASP A 4 -7.55 -11.59 3.82
C ASP A 4 -8.45 -10.61 4.59
N GLN A 5 -7.87 -9.56 5.18
CA GLN A 5 -8.63 -8.53 5.88
C GLN A 5 -9.67 -7.86 4.98
N MET A 6 -9.28 -7.50 3.75
CA MET A 6 -10.18 -6.85 2.81
C MET A 6 -11.27 -7.78 2.28
N SER A 7 -10.97 -9.06 2.03
CA SER A 7 -11.96 -10.01 1.53
C SER A 7 -12.95 -10.40 2.62
N MET A 8 -12.48 -10.69 3.84
CA MET A 8 -13.35 -11.05 4.97
C MET A 8 -14.24 -9.89 5.43
N ALA A 9 -13.77 -8.64 5.31
CA ALA A 9 -14.63 -7.47 5.52
C ALA A 9 -15.85 -7.42 4.58
N ALA A 10 -15.75 -8.09 3.42
CA ALA A 10 -16.84 -8.25 2.46
C ALA A 10 -17.47 -9.67 2.49
N SER A 11 -17.22 -10.47 3.53
CA SER A 11 -17.64 -11.88 3.62
C SER A 11 -17.19 -12.75 2.44
N ILE A 12 -16.03 -12.42 1.83
CA ILE A 12 -15.43 -13.17 0.73
C ILE A 12 -14.24 -13.98 1.26
N GLU A 13 -14.29 -15.29 1.09
CA GLU A 13 -13.16 -16.16 1.39
C GLU A 13 -12.17 -16.18 0.21
N SER A 14 -11.01 -15.55 0.38
CA SER A 14 -9.97 -15.52 -0.64
C SER A 14 -8.95 -16.65 -0.44
N ARG A 15 -8.74 -17.47 -1.47
CA ARG A 15 -7.74 -18.56 -1.45
C ARG A 15 -6.44 -18.14 -2.14
N VAL A 16 -5.32 -18.72 -1.70
CA VAL A 16 -3.96 -18.43 -2.20
C VAL A 16 -3.25 -19.72 -2.64
N PRO A 17 -3.61 -20.31 -3.80
CA PRO A 17 -3.13 -21.64 -4.21
C PRO A 17 -1.61 -21.80 -4.26
N PHE A 18 -0.86 -20.73 -4.57
CA PHE A 18 0.60 -20.75 -4.58
C PHE A 18 1.25 -20.91 -3.20
N LEU A 19 0.49 -20.77 -2.13
CA LEU A 19 0.93 -20.98 -0.74
C LEU A 19 0.41 -22.31 -0.16
N ASP A 20 -0.15 -23.19 -1.01
CA ASP A 20 -0.45 -24.56 -0.61
C ASP A 20 0.83 -25.26 -0.11
N HIS A 21 0.71 -25.97 1.01
CA HIS A 21 1.87 -26.53 1.71
C HIS A 21 2.64 -27.55 0.85
N PRO A 22 2.01 -28.60 0.27
CA PRO A 22 2.65 -29.48 -0.70
C PRO A 22 3.33 -28.73 -1.87
N PHE A 23 2.68 -27.71 -2.42
CA PHE A 23 3.27 -26.92 -3.50
C PHE A 23 4.53 -26.16 -3.05
N VAL A 24 4.49 -25.53 -1.88
CA VAL A 24 5.64 -24.82 -1.32
C VAL A 24 6.79 -25.79 -1.05
N GLU A 25 6.52 -26.95 -0.45
CA GLU A 25 7.53 -27.98 -0.22
C GLU A 25 8.17 -28.53 -1.50
N PHE A 26 7.37 -28.70 -2.56
CA PHE A 26 7.92 -29.05 -3.87
C PHE A 26 8.81 -27.92 -4.38
N SER A 27 8.33 -26.68 -4.28
CA SER A 27 9.04 -25.51 -4.80
C SER A 27 10.40 -25.33 -4.14
N THR A 28 10.59 -25.68 -2.86
CA THR A 28 11.91 -25.57 -2.19
C THR A 28 12.94 -26.54 -2.77
N ARG A 29 12.51 -27.71 -3.26
CA ARG A 29 13.37 -28.74 -3.86
C ARG A 29 13.75 -28.44 -5.31
N VAL A 30 13.03 -27.54 -5.99
CA VAL A 30 13.32 -27.14 -7.38
C VAL A 30 14.66 -26.39 -7.46
N PRO A 31 15.58 -26.76 -8.37
CA PRO A 31 16.82 -26.05 -8.61
C PRO A 31 16.64 -24.55 -8.86
N ALA A 32 17.50 -23.72 -8.27
CA ALA A 32 17.41 -22.27 -8.38
C ALA A 32 17.45 -21.77 -9.84
N SER A 33 18.21 -22.45 -10.70
CA SER A 33 18.31 -22.16 -12.15
C SER A 33 16.99 -22.32 -12.92
N LEU A 34 16.04 -23.09 -12.39
CA LEU A 34 14.69 -23.24 -12.95
C LEU A 34 13.71 -22.18 -12.41
N LYS A 35 14.01 -21.57 -11.26
CA LYS A 35 13.24 -20.45 -10.70
C LYS A 35 13.64 -19.14 -11.35
N LEU A 36 14.95 -18.93 -11.49
CA LEU A 36 15.61 -17.74 -12.01
C LEU A 36 16.52 -18.13 -13.18
N ARG A 37 16.25 -17.59 -14.38
CA ARG A 37 17.11 -17.78 -15.55
C ARG A 37 17.44 -16.44 -16.18
N GLY A 38 18.65 -15.92 -15.91
CA GLY A 38 19.03 -14.55 -16.26
C GLY A 38 18.07 -13.55 -15.61
N ALA A 39 17.49 -12.64 -16.39
CA ALA A 39 16.48 -11.68 -15.93
C ALA A 39 15.07 -12.28 -15.73
N ASN A 40 14.86 -13.57 -16.04
CA ASN A 40 13.54 -14.20 -15.95
C ASN A 40 13.32 -14.88 -14.59
N GLY A 41 12.70 -14.15 -13.66
CA GLY A 41 12.49 -14.62 -12.28
C GLY A 41 11.27 -15.53 -12.05
N LYS A 42 10.65 -16.02 -13.12
CA LYS A 42 9.49 -16.93 -13.12
C LYS A 42 9.65 -17.97 -14.23
N TYR A 43 10.87 -18.49 -14.44
CA TYR A 43 11.18 -19.27 -15.64
C TYR A 43 10.32 -20.54 -15.77
N LEU A 44 10.39 -21.45 -14.78
CA LEU A 44 9.64 -22.71 -14.81
C LEU A 44 8.13 -22.49 -14.91
N ILE A 45 7.56 -21.58 -14.11
CA ILE A 45 6.13 -21.32 -14.13
C ILE A 45 5.65 -20.70 -15.45
N LYS A 46 6.48 -19.88 -16.12
CA LYS A 46 6.16 -19.37 -17.46
C LYS A 46 6.15 -20.49 -18.49
N ARG A 47 7.10 -21.42 -18.44
CA ARG A 47 7.15 -22.59 -19.34
C ARG A 47 5.90 -23.46 -19.22
N VAL A 48 5.40 -23.65 -17.99
CA VAL A 48 4.12 -24.35 -17.77
C VAL A 48 2.94 -23.52 -18.28
N ALA A 49 2.93 -22.20 -18.03
CA ALA A 49 1.83 -21.33 -18.45
C ALA A 49 1.74 -21.13 -19.98
N GLU A 50 2.81 -21.35 -20.73
CA GLU A 50 2.83 -21.28 -22.21
C GLU A 50 1.84 -22.27 -22.87
N SER A 51 1.49 -23.37 -22.20
CA SER A 51 0.47 -24.30 -22.71
C SER A 51 -0.96 -23.92 -22.33
N LEU A 52 -1.15 -22.93 -21.43
CA LEU A 52 -2.44 -22.56 -20.86
C LEU A 52 -2.91 -21.16 -21.25
N LEU A 53 -1.98 -20.25 -21.54
CA LEU A 53 -2.26 -18.83 -21.74
C LEU A 53 -1.51 -18.27 -22.95
N PRO A 54 -2.06 -17.24 -23.63
CA PRO A 54 -1.38 -16.59 -24.74
C PRO A 54 -0.01 -16.02 -24.36
N HIS A 55 0.94 -16.07 -25.29
CA HIS A 55 2.30 -15.56 -25.11
C HIS A 55 2.34 -14.13 -24.52
N PRO A 56 1.51 -13.16 -24.95
CA PRO A 56 1.53 -11.81 -24.38
C PRO A 56 1.19 -11.74 -22.89
N ILE A 57 0.36 -12.68 -22.39
CA ILE A 57 -0.02 -12.76 -20.98
C ILE A 57 1.10 -13.35 -20.13
N VAL A 58 1.68 -14.46 -20.60
CA VAL A 58 2.75 -15.19 -19.89
C VAL A 58 4.01 -14.34 -19.74
N HIS A 59 4.35 -13.59 -20.80
CA HIS A 59 5.60 -12.82 -20.87
C HIS A 59 5.42 -11.34 -20.58
N ARG A 60 4.24 -10.91 -20.11
CA ARG A 60 3.98 -9.55 -19.67
C ARG A 60 4.99 -9.13 -18.59
N LYS A 61 5.44 -7.86 -18.64
CA LYS A 61 6.28 -7.27 -17.59
C LYS A 61 5.60 -7.41 -16.23
N LYS A 62 6.38 -7.81 -15.21
CA LYS A 62 5.88 -7.90 -13.83
C LYS A 62 5.37 -6.54 -13.39
N MET A 63 4.11 -6.49 -13.00
CA MET A 63 3.50 -5.34 -12.34
C MET A 63 3.22 -5.74 -10.90
N GLY A 64 3.48 -4.82 -9.97
CA GLY A 64 2.98 -4.96 -8.60
C GLY A 64 1.47 -4.75 -8.55
N PHE A 65 0.98 -4.52 -7.35
CA PHE A 65 -0.39 -4.06 -7.10
C PHE A 65 -0.31 -2.62 -6.60
N PRO A 66 -0.03 -1.62 -7.49
CA PRO A 66 0.12 -0.25 -7.06
C PRO A 66 -1.22 0.26 -6.52
N THR A 67 -1.22 0.71 -5.26
CA THR A 67 -2.34 1.47 -4.72
C THR A 67 -2.34 2.85 -5.39
N PRO A 68 -3.49 3.36 -5.87
CA PRO A 68 -3.57 4.65 -6.56
C PRO A 68 -3.47 5.84 -5.59
N LEU A 69 -2.44 5.85 -4.72
CA LEU A 69 -2.22 6.85 -3.69
C LEU A 69 -2.17 8.28 -4.24
N ARG A 70 -1.54 8.46 -5.41
CA ARG A 70 -1.47 9.78 -6.06
C ARG A 70 -2.87 10.33 -6.37
N LEU A 71 -3.78 9.47 -6.84
CA LEU A 71 -5.16 9.88 -7.13
C LEU A 71 -5.90 10.17 -5.83
N TRP A 72 -5.74 9.31 -4.81
CA TRP A 72 -6.40 9.49 -3.52
C TRP A 72 -5.96 10.75 -2.79
N LEU A 73 -4.66 11.06 -2.73
CA LEU A 73 -4.17 12.24 -2.01
C LEU A 73 -4.48 13.57 -2.73
N ARG A 74 -4.84 13.51 -4.01
CA ARG A 74 -5.34 14.66 -4.78
C ARG A 74 -6.85 14.82 -4.70
N ASP A 75 -7.56 13.82 -4.20
CA ASP A 75 -9.01 13.88 -4.04
C ASP A 75 -9.37 14.95 -3.00
N ALA A 76 -10.36 15.78 -3.33
CA ALA A 76 -10.86 16.84 -2.45
C ALA A 76 -11.33 16.28 -1.09
N ARG A 77 -11.90 15.06 -1.09
CA ARG A 77 -12.39 14.37 0.11
C ARG A 77 -11.29 13.99 1.10
N VAL A 78 -10.04 13.89 0.62
CA VAL A 78 -8.87 13.54 1.45
C VAL A 78 -8.15 14.78 1.98
N GLN A 79 -8.43 15.98 1.46
CA GLN A 79 -7.76 17.21 1.90
C GLN A 79 -7.94 17.50 3.40
N PRO A 80 -9.14 17.33 4.01
CA PRO A 80 -9.30 17.54 5.46
C PRO A 80 -8.42 16.60 6.30
N LEU A 81 -8.13 15.40 5.79
CA LEU A 81 -7.22 14.47 6.46
C LEU A 81 -5.75 14.94 6.35
N LEU A 82 -5.36 15.52 5.23
CA LEU A 82 -4.02 16.07 5.02
C LEU A 82 -3.78 17.37 5.79
N ASP A 83 -4.81 18.21 5.98
CA ASP A 83 -4.68 19.44 6.76
C ASP A 83 -4.29 19.17 8.21
N ARG A 84 -4.68 18.01 8.76
CA ARG A 84 -4.28 17.55 10.10
C ARG A 84 -2.78 17.41 10.28
N LEU A 85 -2.01 17.23 9.21
CA LEU A 85 -0.54 17.17 9.29
C LEU A 85 0.06 18.49 9.79
N THR A 86 -0.69 19.57 9.76
CA THR A 86 -0.28 20.91 10.20
C THR A 86 -1.00 21.40 11.46
N ASP A 87 -1.79 20.53 12.10
CA ASP A 87 -2.44 20.83 13.38
C ASP A 87 -1.36 21.09 14.44
N ARG A 88 -1.40 22.29 15.05
CA ARG A 88 -0.46 22.72 16.10
C ARG A 88 -0.53 21.85 17.34
N ASN A 89 -1.68 21.25 17.59
CA ASN A 89 -1.85 20.33 18.70
C ASN A 89 -1.46 18.90 18.30
N GLY A 90 -1.47 18.55 17.02
CA GLY A 90 -1.25 17.19 16.55
C GLY A 90 0.16 16.65 16.80
N PHE A 91 0.31 15.32 16.83
CA PHE A 91 1.59 14.64 17.07
C PHE A 91 2.74 15.14 16.19
N LEU A 92 2.47 15.46 14.92
CA LEU A 92 3.55 15.93 14.02
C LEU A 92 4.13 17.27 14.45
N ALA A 93 3.36 18.14 15.10
CA ALA A 93 3.86 19.44 15.55
C ALA A 93 5.00 19.34 16.58
N SER A 94 5.15 18.21 17.26
CA SER A 94 6.24 17.97 18.22
C SER A 94 7.46 17.27 17.63
N VAL A 95 7.39 16.76 16.39
CA VAL A 95 8.46 15.91 15.82
C VAL A 95 8.97 16.35 14.46
N VAL A 96 8.27 17.25 13.76
CA VAL A 96 8.70 17.78 12.45
C VAL A 96 8.47 19.29 12.35
N ASP A 97 9.23 19.93 11.46
CA ASP A 97 9.02 21.34 11.13
C ASP A 97 7.69 21.53 10.38
N ALA A 98 6.74 22.17 11.06
CA ALA A 98 5.42 22.47 10.51
C ALA A 98 5.46 23.38 9.27
N SER A 99 6.48 24.24 9.14
CA SER A 99 6.68 25.08 7.96
C SER A 99 7.00 24.23 6.73
N ALA A 100 7.95 23.30 6.86
CA ALA A 100 8.31 22.38 5.80
C ALA A 100 7.12 21.50 5.36
N VAL A 101 6.28 21.06 6.31
CA VAL A 101 5.06 20.28 6.00
C VAL A 101 4.04 21.13 5.23
N ARG A 102 3.81 22.39 5.63
CA ARG A 102 2.94 23.32 4.89
C ARG A 102 3.41 23.53 3.46
N THR A 103 4.69 23.84 3.26
CA THR A 103 5.26 24.01 1.91
C THR A 103 5.12 22.74 1.07
N LEU A 104 5.32 21.55 1.65
CA LEU A 104 5.12 20.29 0.95
C LEU A 104 3.67 20.10 0.50
N LEU A 105 2.70 20.39 1.37
CA LEU A 105 1.27 20.31 1.06
C LEU A 105 0.89 21.28 -0.06
N GLU A 106 1.29 22.54 0.04
CA GLU A 106 1.00 23.58 -0.97
C GLU A 106 1.59 23.23 -2.34
N ARG A 107 2.85 22.81 -2.38
CA ARG A 107 3.52 22.41 -3.63
C ARG A 107 2.93 21.14 -4.22
N HIS A 108 2.43 20.22 -3.39
CA HIS A 108 1.72 19.04 -3.88
C HIS A 108 0.36 19.38 -4.48
N ARG A 109 -0.43 20.20 -3.78
CA ARG A 109 -1.77 20.64 -4.19
C ARG A 109 -1.75 21.46 -5.46
N SER A 110 -0.79 22.37 -5.57
CA SER A 110 -0.59 23.20 -6.78
C SER A 110 -0.01 22.42 -7.96
N GLY A 111 0.37 21.14 -7.79
CA GLY A 111 0.97 20.32 -8.83
C GLY A 111 2.44 20.65 -9.15
N GLN A 112 3.04 21.60 -8.43
CA GLN A 112 4.46 21.96 -8.59
C GLN A 112 5.41 20.81 -8.20
N LEU A 113 4.95 19.86 -7.39
CA LEU A 113 5.70 18.70 -6.95
C LEU A 113 4.78 17.49 -6.76
N ASP A 114 5.28 16.29 -7.06
CA ASP A 114 4.65 15.06 -6.57
C ASP A 114 5.17 14.69 -5.17
N GLY A 115 4.49 15.19 -4.14
CA GLY A 115 4.76 14.88 -2.73
C GLY A 115 4.10 13.59 -2.21
N THR A 116 3.44 12.79 -3.06
CA THR A 116 2.56 11.67 -2.64
C THR A 116 3.19 10.76 -1.58
N ASP A 117 4.39 10.25 -1.85
CA ASP A 117 5.09 9.33 -0.95
C ASP A 117 5.44 9.97 0.40
N ARG A 118 5.86 11.24 0.40
CA ARG A 118 6.24 11.96 1.63
C ARG A 118 5.00 12.26 2.48
N LEU A 119 3.94 12.74 1.85
CA LEU A 119 2.67 13.01 2.52
C LEU A 119 2.04 11.74 3.09
N TRP A 120 2.09 10.63 2.34
CA TRP A 120 1.62 9.33 2.83
C TRP A 120 2.39 8.87 4.07
N ARG A 121 3.73 9.00 4.08
CA ARG A 121 4.55 8.65 5.25
C ARG A 121 4.25 9.54 6.45
N LEU A 122 4.14 10.86 6.24
CA LEU A 122 3.79 11.81 7.30
C LEU A 122 2.41 11.52 7.87
N LEU A 123 1.43 11.18 7.03
CA LEU A 123 0.09 10.81 7.47
C LEU A 123 0.09 9.55 8.32
N ASN A 124 0.81 8.51 7.90
CA ASN A 124 0.93 7.30 8.71
C ASN A 124 1.62 7.57 10.04
N LEU A 125 2.70 8.37 10.04
CA LEU A 125 3.41 8.75 11.26
C LEU A 125 2.52 9.57 12.19
N HIS A 126 1.77 10.54 11.66
CA HIS A 126 0.83 11.35 12.42
C HIS A 126 -0.23 10.48 13.09
N LEU A 127 -0.93 9.65 12.32
CA LEU A 127 -2.00 8.79 12.84
C LEU A 127 -1.48 7.77 13.86
N TRP A 128 -0.32 7.16 13.59
CA TRP A 128 0.32 6.25 14.54
C TRP A 128 0.68 6.98 15.84
N GLY A 129 1.30 8.16 15.76
CA GLY A 129 1.68 8.92 16.94
C GLY A 129 0.48 9.40 17.76
N GLU A 130 -0.60 9.82 17.10
CA GLU A 130 -1.87 10.18 17.76
C GLU A 130 -2.45 9.02 18.57
N VAL A 131 -2.43 7.82 18.00
CA VAL A 131 -2.98 6.61 18.63
C VAL A 131 -2.08 6.08 19.74
N PHE A 132 -0.78 5.93 19.47
CA PHE A 132 0.12 5.15 20.34
C PHE A 132 0.97 6.01 21.28
N ILE A 133 1.27 7.26 20.93
CA ILE A 133 2.13 8.14 21.74
C ILE A 133 1.28 9.16 22.49
N ALA A 134 0.48 9.96 21.77
CA ALA A 134 -0.36 10.98 22.36
C ALA A 134 -1.60 10.41 23.05
N LYS A 135 -2.00 9.16 22.72
CA LYS A 135 -3.22 8.47 23.20
C LYS A 135 -4.49 9.31 23.01
N ARG A 136 -4.54 10.10 21.94
CA ARG A 136 -5.63 11.04 21.65
C ARG A 136 -6.74 10.45 20.80
N ARG A 137 -6.56 9.24 20.30
CA ARG A 137 -7.59 8.50 19.56
C ARG A 137 -7.66 7.05 19.98
N ASP A 138 -8.88 6.54 20.05
CA ASP A 138 -9.11 5.10 20.04
C ASP A 138 -8.70 4.54 18.65
N PRO A 139 -7.86 3.50 18.60
CA PRO A 139 -7.58 2.75 17.38
C PRO A 139 -8.84 2.37 16.57
N ARG A 140 -9.96 2.09 17.25
CA ARG A 140 -11.23 1.62 16.67
C ARG A 140 -12.00 2.73 15.96
N GLU A 141 -11.97 3.96 16.49
CA GLU A 141 -12.62 5.12 15.85
C GLU A 141 -11.83 5.65 14.65
N THR A 142 -10.50 5.53 14.70
CA THR A 142 -9.58 6.07 13.68
C THR A 142 -9.70 5.36 12.33
N LEU A 143 -10.03 4.07 12.33
CA LEU A 143 -10.14 3.24 11.12
C LEU A 143 -11.55 3.21 10.52
N LEU A 144 -12.60 3.34 11.35
CA LEU A 144 -13.99 3.27 10.92
C LEU A 144 -14.60 4.65 10.61
N GLY A 145 -14.17 5.70 11.31
CA GLY A 145 -14.74 7.05 11.17
C GLY A 145 -14.48 7.72 9.81
N ALA A 146 -13.49 7.25 9.05
CA ALA A 146 -13.21 7.71 7.69
C ALA A 146 -14.05 6.98 6.62
N ALA A 147 -14.56 5.78 6.93
CA ALA A 147 -15.39 4.98 6.01
C ALA A 147 -16.89 5.23 6.23
N ALA A 148 -17.30 5.62 7.44
CA ALA A 148 -18.71 5.77 7.83
C ALA A 148 -19.37 7.11 7.47
N ARG A 149 -18.72 7.96 6.64
CA ARG A 149 -19.27 9.27 6.21
C ARG A 149 -19.29 9.45 4.68
N VAL A 150 -19.37 8.35 3.93
CA VAL A 150 -19.64 8.35 2.48
C VAL A 150 -20.93 7.60 2.22
#